data_AF-A0A395MYD5-F1
#
_entry.id   AF-A0A395MYD5-F1
#
_cell.length_a   1.000
_cell.length_b   1.000
_cell.length_c   1.000
_cell.angle_alpha   90.00
_cell.angle_beta   90.00
_cell.angle_gamma   90.00
#
_symmetry.space_group_name_H-M   'P 1'
#
loop_
_entity.id
_entity.type
_entity.pdbx_description
1 polymer ?
#
loop_
_entity_poly.entity_id
_entity_poly.type
_entity_poly.pdbx_seq_one_letter_code
_entity_poly.pdbx_strand_id
1 'polypeptide(L)'
;MAAPQQQPDLLTQAPIPKCRQLTELKDPDDDWTGITEARDRRRRQNRLNQRAYRKRKARDSRYELSDGILILATPRERAVAYAFMQLVQMQHSLNSHRPAVLPSLIRLNAVNAVSNNALHIGIPLEGLCCDEVISPWNTFGPKLLDNYPESLRPTKLQTEIEHHPWVDLLPIPRLRDNMLSAYSSGVIDEDELCIDILGLTSSQGLDDAYLIVWGEAHDARSWEGNDT
;
A
#
# COMPACT_ATOMS: atom_id res chain seq x y z
N MET A 1 22.68 -61.99 30.93
CA MET A 1 22.45 -60.87 31.86
C MET A 1 22.28 -59.61 31.02
N ALA A 2 21.05 -59.12 30.88
CA ALA A 2 20.75 -57.91 30.11
C ALA A 2 21.05 -56.67 30.97
N ALA A 3 21.87 -55.76 30.45
CA ALA A 3 22.22 -54.50 31.10
C ALA A 3 21.02 -53.52 31.06
N PRO A 4 20.86 -52.66 32.09
CA PRO A 4 19.68 -51.82 32.25
C PRO A 4 19.67 -50.67 31.22
N GLN A 5 18.51 -50.43 30.62
CA GLN A 5 18.26 -49.28 29.75
C GLN A 5 18.18 -48.00 30.60
N GLN A 6 19.16 -47.10 30.44
CA GLN A 6 19.10 -45.74 30.98
C GLN A 6 18.20 -44.88 30.07
N GLN A 7 17.09 -44.38 30.59
CA GLN A 7 16.31 -43.32 29.95
C GLN A 7 17.10 -42.00 30.00
N PRO A 8 17.23 -41.25 28.90
CA PRO A 8 17.93 -39.97 28.93
C PRO A 8 17.10 -38.89 29.62
N ASP A 9 17.79 -38.17 30.51
CA ASP A 9 17.33 -37.06 31.32
C ASP A 9 16.80 -35.90 30.46
N LEU A 10 15.62 -35.38 30.82
CA LEU A 10 14.86 -34.36 30.08
C LEU A 10 15.46 -32.94 30.19
N LEU A 11 16.58 -32.79 30.89
CA LEU A 11 17.23 -31.51 31.19
C LEU A 11 18.38 -31.14 30.24
N THR A 12 18.68 -31.97 29.25
CA THR A 12 19.74 -31.70 28.25
C THR A 12 19.21 -31.65 26.82
N GLN A 13 18.04 -31.03 26.61
CA GLN A 13 17.57 -30.76 25.26
C GLN A 13 18.49 -29.73 24.60
N ALA A 14 19.05 -30.08 23.44
CA ALA A 14 19.73 -29.13 22.56
C ALA A 14 18.80 -27.93 22.30
N PRO A 15 19.33 -26.70 22.16
CA PRO A 15 18.51 -25.53 21.90
C PRO A 15 17.59 -25.78 20.70
N ILE A 16 16.31 -25.45 20.89
CA ILE A 16 15.24 -25.56 19.88
C ILE A 16 15.80 -25.05 18.55
N PRO A 17 15.71 -25.83 17.45
CA PRO A 17 16.22 -25.37 16.17
C PRO A 17 15.55 -24.04 15.84
N LYS A 18 16.37 -23.00 15.68
CA LYS A 18 15.92 -21.65 15.31
C LYS A 18 14.86 -21.77 14.22
N CYS A 19 13.68 -21.20 14.48
CA CYS A 19 12.57 -21.20 13.56
C CYS A 19 13.07 -20.72 12.19
N ARG A 20 12.89 -21.52 11.14
CA ARG A 20 13.31 -21.21 9.75
C ARG A 20 12.72 -19.89 9.19
N GLN A 21 11.84 -19.24 9.95
CA GLN A 21 11.19 -17.97 9.65
C GLN A 21 12.10 -16.74 9.85
N LEU A 22 13.23 -16.88 10.54
CA LEU A 22 14.19 -15.77 10.76
C LEU A 22 15.01 -15.41 9.50
N THR A 23 14.95 -16.23 8.45
CA THR A 23 15.79 -16.05 7.24
C THR A 23 15.24 -14.97 6.29
N GLU A 24 14.00 -14.50 6.51
CA GLU A 24 13.37 -13.45 5.71
C GLU A 24 13.32 -12.08 6.42
N LEU A 25 13.81 -12.00 7.66
CA LEU A 25 13.99 -10.75 8.40
C LEU A 25 15.07 -9.91 7.70
N LYS A 26 14.67 -8.79 7.11
CA LYS A 26 15.61 -7.84 6.49
C LYS A 26 15.91 -6.66 7.41
N ASP A 27 15.01 -6.35 8.34
CA ASP A 27 15.13 -5.25 9.28
C ASP A 27 15.06 -5.75 10.74
N PRO A 28 15.85 -5.20 11.69
CA PRO A 28 15.66 -5.44 13.12
C PRO A 28 14.23 -5.17 13.62
N ASP A 29 13.46 -4.28 12.97
CA ASP A 29 12.05 -4.03 13.33
C ASP A 29 11.08 -5.13 12.91
N ASP A 30 11.52 -6.11 12.13
CA ASP A 30 10.71 -7.27 11.77
C ASP A 30 10.85 -8.42 12.80
N ASP A 31 11.85 -8.35 13.68
CA ASP A 31 12.06 -9.36 14.69
C ASP A 31 10.96 -9.27 15.74
N TRP A 32 10.03 -10.23 15.66
CA TRP A 32 8.92 -10.37 16.59
C TRP A 32 9.26 -11.33 17.74
N THR A 33 10.50 -11.83 17.82
CA THR A 33 10.95 -12.67 18.93
C THR A 33 11.18 -11.80 20.19
N GLY A 34 10.53 -12.16 21.30
CA GLY A 34 10.61 -11.41 22.56
C GLY A 34 9.55 -10.30 22.75
N ILE A 35 8.64 -10.12 21.80
CA ILE A 35 7.55 -9.15 21.92
C ILE A 35 6.35 -9.76 22.64
N THR A 36 6.05 -9.23 23.82
CA THR A 36 4.96 -9.70 24.69
C THR A 36 3.58 -9.22 24.21
N GLU A 37 3.51 -8.00 23.67
CA GLU A 37 2.28 -7.40 23.18
C GLU A 37 1.76 -8.09 21.91
N ALA A 38 0.52 -8.57 21.98
CA ALA A 38 -0.08 -9.37 20.91
C ALA A 38 -0.33 -8.58 19.62
N ARG A 39 -0.63 -7.28 19.77
CA ARG A 39 -0.87 -6.37 18.65
C ARG A 39 0.41 -6.14 17.84
N ASP A 40 1.51 -5.84 18.52
CA ASP A 40 2.82 -5.59 17.90
C ASP A 40 3.38 -6.82 17.20
N ARG A 41 3.18 -8.00 17.79
CA ARG A 41 3.54 -9.28 17.17
C ARG A 41 2.72 -9.56 15.90
N ARG A 42 1.41 -9.34 15.94
CA ARG A 42 0.54 -9.54 14.77
C ARG A 42 0.88 -8.56 13.64
N ARG A 43 1.24 -7.32 13.98
CA ARG A 43 1.66 -6.30 13.02
C ARG A 43 2.92 -6.71 12.26
N ARG A 44 3.97 -7.10 12.98
CA ARG A 44 5.23 -7.60 12.39
C ARG A 44 5.02 -8.85 11.54
N GLN A 45 4.16 -9.76 12.00
CA GLN A 45 3.81 -10.96 11.22
C GLN A 45 3.03 -10.63 9.94
N ASN A 46 2.09 -9.68 9.98
CA ASN A 46 1.35 -9.21 8.81
C ASN A 46 2.30 -8.59 7.78
N ARG A 47 3.23 -7.74 8.24
CA ARG A 47 4.29 -7.15 7.41
C ARG A 47 5.11 -8.23 6.68
N LEU A 48 5.58 -9.25 7.40
CA LEU A 48 6.30 -10.39 6.81
C LEU A 48 5.45 -11.17 5.78
N ASN A 49 4.19 -11.45 6.11
CA ASN A 49 3.29 -12.18 5.21
C ASN A 49 2.99 -11.39 3.93
N GLN A 50 2.81 -10.07 4.03
CA GLN A 50 2.58 -9.19 2.88
C GLN A 50 3.82 -9.11 1.99
N ARG A 51 5.02 -8.97 2.57
CA ARG A 51 6.29 -9.05 1.83
C ARG A 51 6.44 -10.36 1.07
N ALA A 52 6.13 -11.49 1.71
CA ALA A 52 6.18 -12.80 1.07
C ALA A 52 5.15 -12.94 -0.06
N TYR A 53 3.99 -12.29 0.05
CA TYR A 53 2.97 -12.25 -1.00
C TYR A 53 3.41 -11.36 -2.18
N ARG A 54 3.84 -10.12 -1.91
CA ARG A 54 4.22 -9.14 -2.94
C ARG A 54 5.51 -9.55 -3.66
N LYS A 55 6.48 -10.18 -2.98
CA LYS A 55 7.68 -10.77 -3.61
C LYS A 55 7.34 -11.89 -4.61
N ARG A 56 6.30 -12.68 -4.33
CA ARG A 56 5.79 -13.68 -5.29
C ARG A 56 5.13 -13.01 -6.50
N LYS A 57 4.44 -11.88 -6.31
CA LYS A 57 3.72 -11.14 -7.34
C LYS A 57 4.62 -10.24 -8.21
N ALA A 58 5.68 -9.65 -7.63
CA ALA A 58 6.63 -8.75 -8.31
C ALA A 58 7.57 -9.48 -9.29
N ARG A 59 7.80 -10.78 -9.11
CA ARG A 59 8.67 -11.59 -9.98
C ARG A 59 8.15 -11.75 -11.42
N ASP A 60 6.92 -11.30 -11.69
CA ASP A 60 6.21 -11.42 -12.97
C ASP A 60 6.12 -10.11 -13.79
N SER A 61 6.72 -8.99 -13.33
CA SER A 61 6.41 -7.67 -13.91
C SER A 61 7.62 -6.95 -14.57
N ARG A 62 7.59 -6.83 -15.90
CA ARG A 62 8.35 -5.85 -16.72
C ARG A 62 7.36 -5.23 -17.71
N TYR A 63 6.98 -3.96 -17.57
CA TYR A 63 6.02 -3.31 -18.48
C TYR A 63 6.30 -1.82 -18.69
N GLU A 64 5.96 -1.34 -19.88
CA GLU A 64 6.10 0.05 -20.35
C GLU A 64 4.93 0.93 -19.88
N LEU A 65 5.24 2.20 -19.55
CA LEU A 65 4.28 3.21 -19.14
C LEU A 65 3.33 3.61 -20.28
N SER A 66 2.03 3.51 -20.04
CA SER A 66 1.03 4.38 -20.70
C SER A 66 -0.13 4.67 -19.77
N ASP A 67 -0.44 5.96 -19.63
CA ASP A 67 -1.62 6.64 -19.07
C ASP A 67 -2.36 6.07 -17.84
N GLY A 68 -2.41 6.90 -16.79
CA GLY A 68 -3.49 7.02 -15.79
C GLY A 68 -3.72 5.87 -14.81
N ILE A 69 -3.40 4.62 -15.13
CA ILE A 69 -3.73 3.44 -14.29
C ILE A 69 -2.47 2.63 -13.99
N LEU A 70 -1.40 3.35 -13.67
CA LEU A 70 -0.04 2.82 -13.59
C LEU A 70 0.28 2.22 -12.21
N ILE A 71 -0.51 2.53 -11.19
CA ILE A 71 -0.37 1.95 -9.83
C ILE A 71 -0.89 0.50 -9.77
N LEU A 72 -1.67 0.06 -10.77
CA LEU A 72 -2.12 -1.33 -10.82
C LEU A 72 -0.94 -2.27 -11.13
N ALA A 73 -0.55 -3.02 -10.10
CA ALA A 73 0.65 -3.86 -10.07
C ALA A 73 0.75 -4.82 -11.26
N THR A 74 -0.35 -5.51 -11.59
CA THR A 74 -0.31 -6.58 -12.59
C THR A 74 -0.91 -6.18 -13.94
N PRO A 75 -0.41 -6.75 -15.04
CA PRO A 75 -1.03 -6.61 -16.36
C PRO A 75 -2.50 -7.02 -16.39
N ARG A 76 -2.84 -8.04 -15.59
CA ARG A 76 -4.21 -8.53 -15.46
C ARG A 76 -5.11 -7.47 -14.83
N GLU A 77 -4.68 -6.85 -13.74
CA GLU A 77 -5.44 -5.77 -13.08
C GLU A 77 -5.60 -4.57 -14.03
N ARG A 78 -4.53 -4.18 -14.74
CA ARG A 78 -4.61 -3.13 -15.78
C ARG A 78 -5.60 -3.50 -16.88
N ALA A 79 -5.54 -4.71 -17.42
CA ALA A 79 -6.46 -5.17 -18.46
C ALA A 79 -7.92 -5.17 -17.99
N VAL A 80 -8.18 -5.57 -16.74
CA VAL A 80 -9.52 -5.50 -16.13
C VAL A 80 -9.99 -4.06 -16.02
N ALA A 81 -9.13 -3.13 -15.58
CA ALA A 81 -9.46 -1.72 -15.49
C ALA A 81 -9.75 -1.11 -16.88
N TYR A 82 -8.94 -1.44 -17.90
CA TYR A 82 -9.19 -1.02 -19.29
C TYR A 82 -10.52 -1.55 -19.83
N ALA A 83 -10.82 -2.82 -19.63
CA ALA A 83 -12.09 -3.41 -20.04
C ALA A 83 -13.28 -2.76 -19.32
N PHE A 84 -13.13 -2.45 -18.02
CA PHE A 84 -14.15 -1.77 -17.24
C PHE A 84 -14.38 -0.33 -17.73
N MET A 85 -13.32 0.43 -18.03
CA MET A 85 -13.45 1.77 -18.63
C MET A 85 -14.23 1.74 -19.94
N GLN A 86 -13.91 0.80 -20.83
CA GLN A 86 -14.63 0.63 -22.09
C GLN A 86 -16.11 0.30 -21.85
N LEU A 87 -16.40 -0.57 -20.86
CA LEU A 87 -17.77 -0.90 -20.47
C LEU A 87 -18.54 0.32 -19.98
N VAL A 88 -17.95 1.13 -19.11
CA VAL A 88 -18.57 2.35 -18.57
C VAL A 88 -18.83 3.37 -19.68
N GLN A 89 -17.85 3.60 -20.56
CA GLN A 89 -17.99 4.49 -21.71
C GLN A 89 -19.10 4.03 -22.65
N MET A 90 -19.17 2.74 -22.96
CA MET A 90 -20.23 2.16 -23.77
C MET A 90 -21.60 2.37 -23.10
N GLN A 91 -21.74 2.06 -21.81
CA GLN A 91 -22.99 2.25 -21.07
C GLN A 91 -23.46 3.71 -21.06
N HIS A 92 -22.54 4.64 -20.85
CA HIS A 92 -22.82 6.07 -20.89
C HIS A 92 -23.28 6.50 -22.30
N SER A 93 -22.61 6.05 -23.37
CA SER A 93 -23.00 6.37 -24.75
C SER A 93 -24.39 5.85 -25.12
N LEU A 94 -24.82 4.76 -24.49
CA LEU A 94 -26.14 4.15 -24.66
C LEU A 94 -27.20 4.72 -23.69
N ASN A 95 -26.86 5.73 -22.88
CA ASN A 95 -27.69 6.23 -21.77
C ASN A 95 -28.15 5.14 -20.78
N SER A 96 -27.43 4.02 -20.71
CA SER A 96 -27.74 2.84 -19.90
C SER A 96 -26.94 2.84 -18.60
N HIS A 97 -27.25 3.78 -17.71
CA HIS A 97 -26.58 3.92 -16.42
C HIS A 97 -27.02 2.79 -15.46
N ARG A 98 -26.05 1.98 -14.98
CA ARG A 98 -26.31 0.90 -14.02
C ARG A 98 -25.70 1.25 -12.66
N PRO A 99 -26.50 1.46 -11.60
CA PRO A 99 -25.98 1.81 -10.27
C PRO A 99 -25.00 0.79 -9.70
N ALA A 100 -25.13 -0.50 -10.07
CA ALA A 100 -24.24 -1.58 -9.62
C ALA A 100 -22.76 -1.40 -10.03
N VAL A 101 -22.47 -0.52 -11.00
CA VAL A 101 -21.12 -0.24 -11.51
C VAL A 101 -20.42 0.86 -10.69
N LEU A 102 -21.19 1.66 -9.95
CA LEU A 102 -20.71 2.83 -9.21
C LEU A 102 -19.55 2.53 -8.24
N PRO A 103 -19.56 1.44 -7.44
CA PRO A 103 -18.45 1.14 -6.54
C PRO A 103 -17.12 1.00 -7.25
N SER A 104 -17.12 0.25 -8.36
CA SER A 104 -15.92 0.01 -9.16
C SER A 104 -15.48 1.28 -9.88
N LEU A 105 -16.41 2.14 -10.29
CA LEU A 105 -16.10 3.43 -10.91
C LEU A 105 -15.47 4.41 -9.91
N ILE A 106 -16.00 4.51 -8.69
CA ILE A 106 -15.44 5.34 -7.63
C ILE A 106 -13.99 4.93 -7.34
N ARG A 107 -13.77 3.63 -7.12
CA ARG A 107 -12.42 3.08 -6.90
C ARG A 107 -11.50 3.43 -8.07
N LEU A 108 -11.94 3.17 -9.31
CA LEU A 108 -11.15 3.47 -10.51
C LEU A 108 -10.77 4.96 -10.60
N ASN A 109 -11.71 5.87 -10.30
CA ASN A 109 -11.44 7.31 -10.30
C ASN A 109 -10.37 7.69 -9.27
N ALA A 110 -10.41 7.11 -8.07
CA ALA A 110 -9.41 7.35 -7.03
C ALA A 110 -8.00 6.90 -7.49
N VAL A 111 -7.87 5.72 -8.10
CA VAL A 111 -6.56 5.29 -8.63
C VAL A 111 -6.09 6.09 -9.82
N ASN A 112 -7.01 6.49 -10.70
CA ASN A 112 -6.63 7.39 -11.78
C ASN A 112 -6.10 8.72 -11.22
N ALA A 113 -6.72 9.23 -10.16
CA ALA A 113 -6.29 10.46 -9.52
C ALA A 113 -4.91 10.32 -8.86
N VAL A 114 -4.66 9.31 -8.02
CA VAL A 114 -3.33 9.12 -7.42
C VAL A 114 -2.24 8.84 -8.46
N SER A 115 -2.55 8.12 -9.55
CA SER A 115 -1.58 7.88 -10.63
C SER A 115 -1.22 9.17 -11.37
N ASN A 116 -2.20 10.05 -11.63
CA ASN A 116 -1.94 11.37 -12.20
C ASN A 116 -1.09 12.24 -11.28
N ASN A 117 -1.36 12.21 -9.97
CA ASN A 117 -0.55 12.94 -9.01
C ASN A 117 0.91 12.45 -8.98
N ALA A 118 1.14 11.13 -9.02
CA ALA A 118 2.48 10.54 -9.10
C ALA A 118 3.27 11.03 -10.32
N LEU A 119 2.61 11.08 -11.50
CA LEU A 119 3.20 11.61 -12.72
C LEU A 119 3.56 13.10 -12.57
N HIS A 120 2.68 13.91 -11.97
CA HIS A 120 2.95 15.33 -11.74
C HIS A 120 4.16 15.57 -10.84
N ILE A 121 4.33 14.76 -9.78
CA ILE A 121 5.44 14.93 -8.83
C ILE A 121 6.69 14.11 -9.17
N GLY A 122 6.70 13.41 -10.30
CA GLY A 122 7.85 12.65 -10.78
C GLY A 122 8.19 11.43 -9.93
N ILE A 123 7.23 10.88 -9.19
CA ILE A 123 7.39 9.60 -8.49
C ILE A 123 7.20 8.48 -9.52
N PRO A 124 8.22 7.63 -9.77
CA PRO A 124 8.07 6.52 -10.68
C PRO A 124 7.01 5.57 -10.13
N LEU A 125 6.07 5.21 -10.99
CA LEU A 125 4.98 4.31 -10.64
C LEU A 125 5.51 2.86 -10.51
N GLU A 126 6.59 2.57 -11.22
CA GLU A 126 7.39 1.36 -11.08
C GLU A 126 7.95 1.27 -9.66
N GLY A 127 7.44 0.31 -8.88
CA GLY A 127 7.90 0.07 -7.52
C GLY A 127 7.00 0.66 -6.43
N LEU A 128 5.94 1.41 -6.75
CA LEU A 128 4.91 1.76 -5.75
C LEU A 128 4.19 0.52 -5.17
N CYS A 129 4.34 -0.64 -5.79
CA CYS A 129 3.85 -1.91 -5.25
C CYS A 129 4.88 -2.61 -4.34
N CYS A 130 6.03 -1.99 -4.08
CA CYS A 130 7.11 -2.52 -3.25
C CYS A 130 7.17 -1.78 -1.92
N ASP A 131 6.90 -2.52 -0.84
CA ASP A 131 6.67 -1.99 0.53
C ASP A 131 7.90 -1.32 1.12
N GLU A 132 9.07 -1.71 0.62
CA GLU A 132 10.37 -1.20 1.07
C GLU A 132 10.82 0.06 0.32
N VAL A 133 9.98 0.61 -0.57
CA VAL A 133 10.31 1.85 -1.26
C VAL A 133 10.03 3.01 -0.32
N ILE A 134 11.08 3.79 -0.06
CA ILE A 134 11.02 5.01 0.74
C ILE A 134 10.71 6.18 -0.18
N SER A 135 9.90 7.13 0.32
CA SER A 135 9.57 8.36 -0.39
C SER A 135 10.84 9.10 -0.86
N PRO A 136 10.86 9.58 -2.12
CA PRO A 136 11.95 10.42 -2.61
C PRO A 136 12.19 11.67 -1.74
N TRP A 137 11.17 12.14 -1.03
CA TRP A 137 11.29 13.29 -0.13
C TRP A 137 12.21 13.03 1.07
N ASN A 138 12.33 11.77 1.51
CA ASN A 138 13.32 11.38 2.52
C ASN A 138 14.67 11.05 1.89
N THR A 139 14.69 10.25 0.82
CA THR A 139 15.96 9.69 0.30
C THR A 139 16.80 10.71 -0.47
N PHE A 140 16.16 11.59 -1.24
CA PHE A 140 16.85 12.55 -2.09
C PHE A 140 16.60 14.01 -1.69
N GLY A 141 15.76 14.23 -0.68
CA GLY A 141 15.21 15.54 -0.36
C GLY A 141 14.24 16.04 -1.44
N PRO A 142 13.55 17.17 -1.20
CA PRO A 142 12.73 17.81 -2.24
C PRO A 142 13.62 18.22 -3.42
N LYS A 143 13.59 17.45 -4.51
CA LYS A 143 14.15 17.92 -5.78
C LYS A 143 13.23 19.00 -6.33
N LEU A 144 13.78 20.21 -6.46
CA LEU A 144 13.19 21.44 -7.00
C LEU A 144 12.74 21.31 -8.47
N LEU A 145 11.88 20.36 -8.84
CA LEU A 145 11.06 20.60 -10.03
C LEU A 145 9.98 21.57 -9.57
N ASP A 146 10.25 22.87 -9.74
CA ASP A 146 9.49 23.97 -9.14
C ASP A 146 8.03 24.11 -9.61
N ASN A 147 7.49 23.11 -10.33
CA ASN A 147 6.19 23.17 -11.00
C ASN A 147 5.17 22.13 -10.49
N TYR A 148 5.30 21.66 -9.24
CA TYR A 148 4.25 20.84 -8.64
C TYR A 148 3.09 21.69 -8.11
N PRO A 149 1.83 21.20 -8.20
CA PRO A 149 0.69 21.81 -7.51
C PRO A 149 0.99 22.00 -6.01
N GLU A 150 0.54 23.12 -5.44
CA GLU A 150 0.80 23.47 -4.03
C GLU A 150 0.33 22.38 -3.06
N SER A 151 -0.79 21.74 -3.37
CA SER A 151 -1.41 20.63 -2.65
C SER A 151 -0.55 19.37 -2.55
N LEU A 152 0.38 19.17 -3.49
CA LEU A 152 1.27 18.01 -3.58
C LEU A 152 2.70 18.32 -3.16
N ARG A 153 2.99 19.55 -2.72
CA ARG A 153 4.30 19.88 -2.16
C ARG A 153 4.58 19.02 -0.92
N PRO A 154 5.86 18.62 -0.69
CA PRO A 154 6.23 17.88 0.50
C PRO A 154 6.02 18.75 1.73
N THR A 155 5.43 18.16 2.77
CA THR A 155 5.34 18.80 4.09
C THR A 155 6.66 18.63 4.85
N LYS A 156 6.83 19.42 5.91
CA LYS A 156 7.98 19.25 6.80
C LYS A 156 8.02 17.83 7.40
N LEU A 157 6.88 17.31 7.83
CA LEU A 157 6.81 15.99 8.46
C LEU A 157 7.18 14.88 7.47
N GLN A 158 6.75 15.00 6.21
CA GLN A 158 7.13 14.06 5.15
C GLN A 158 8.63 14.04 4.89
N THR A 159 9.37 15.14 5.13
CA THR A 159 10.84 15.13 5.01
C THR A 159 11.55 14.52 6.21
N GLU A 160 10.88 14.44 7.37
CA GLU A 160 11.45 13.99 8.64
C GLU A 160 11.13 12.52 8.95
N ILE A 161 9.99 12.00 8.47
CA ILE A 161 9.51 10.64 8.73
C ILE A 161 9.66 9.80 7.47
N GLU A 162 10.38 8.68 7.57
CA GLU A 162 10.43 7.66 6.51
C GLU A 162 9.05 7.05 6.30
N HIS A 163 8.59 7.03 5.04
CA HIS A 163 7.27 6.54 4.67
C HIS A 163 7.23 6.06 3.22
N HIS A 164 6.21 5.27 2.88
CA HIS A 164 6.02 4.84 1.51
C HIS A 164 5.48 5.98 0.63
N PRO A 165 5.97 6.14 -0.62
CA PRO A 165 5.58 7.25 -1.50
C PRO A 165 4.11 7.29 -1.94
N TRP A 166 3.26 6.35 -1.51
CA TRP A 166 1.84 6.39 -1.85
C TRP A 166 1.13 7.52 -1.09
N VAL A 167 1.62 7.86 0.11
CA VAL A 167 1.12 8.97 0.92
C VAL A 167 1.31 10.30 0.19
N ASP A 168 2.41 10.44 -0.56
CA ASP A 168 2.73 11.64 -1.34
C ASP A 168 1.74 11.94 -2.46
N LEU A 169 0.96 10.94 -2.87
CA LEU A 169 0.03 11.04 -3.98
C LEU A 169 -1.30 11.71 -3.58
N LEU A 170 -1.53 11.91 -2.28
CA LEU A 170 -2.74 12.54 -1.75
C LEU A 170 -2.58 14.07 -1.72
N PRO A 171 -3.47 14.85 -2.37
CA PRO A 171 -3.34 16.31 -2.46
C PRO A 171 -3.80 17.05 -1.20
N ILE A 172 -3.79 16.40 -0.03
CA ILE A 172 -4.30 16.97 1.22
C ILE A 172 -3.16 16.96 2.24
N PRO A 173 -2.36 18.03 2.35
CA PRO A 173 -1.17 18.08 3.22
C PRO A 173 -1.44 17.67 4.67
N ARG A 174 -2.53 18.15 5.25
CA ARG A 174 -2.92 17.81 6.64
C ARG A 174 -3.27 16.34 6.81
N LEU A 175 -3.87 15.71 5.80
CA LEU A 175 -4.21 14.29 5.86
C LEU A 175 -2.93 13.45 5.85
N ARG A 176 -1.97 13.80 4.98
CA ARG A 176 -0.65 13.17 4.91
C ARG A 176 0.06 13.26 6.26
N ASP A 177 0.11 14.45 6.88
CA ASP A 177 0.75 14.63 8.18
C ASP A 177 0.07 13.84 9.31
N ASN A 178 -1.27 13.77 9.29
CA ASN A 178 -2.03 12.96 10.25
C ASN A 178 -1.75 11.46 10.09
N MET A 179 -1.68 10.96 8.85
CA MET A 179 -1.34 9.57 8.54
C MET A 179 0.05 9.23 9.06
N LEU A 180 1.05 10.04 8.73
CA LEU A 180 2.43 9.84 9.19
C LEU A 180 2.54 9.83 10.71
N SER A 181 1.88 10.77 11.38
CA SER A 181 1.84 10.82 12.84
C SER A 181 1.24 9.54 13.43
N ALA A 182 0.14 9.04 12.84
CA ALA A 182 -0.53 7.83 13.28
C ALA A 182 0.28 6.55 13.03
N TYR A 183 1.09 6.52 11.96
CA TYR A 183 2.02 5.43 11.68
C TYR A 183 3.12 5.37 12.72
N SER A 184 3.79 6.51 12.96
CA SER A 184 4.91 6.61 13.91
C SER A 184 4.47 6.35 15.34
N SER A 185 3.24 6.70 15.72
CA SER A 185 2.67 6.36 17.02
C SER A 185 2.17 4.91 17.12
N GLY A 186 2.20 4.16 16.02
CA GLY A 186 1.73 2.78 15.94
C GLY A 186 0.22 2.59 16.06
N VAL A 187 -0.56 3.65 15.89
CA VAL A 187 -2.02 3.61 16.01
C VAL A 187 -2.65 2.94 14.79
N ILE A 188 -2.10 3.20 13.60
CA ILE A 188 -2.59 2.69 12.32
C ILE A 188 -1.49 1.88 11.62
N ASP A 189 -1.84 0.75 11.02
CA ASP A 189 -0.95 0.00 10.16
C ASP A 189 -0.90 0.61 8.75
N GLU A 190 0.29 0.94 8.26
CA GLU A 190 0.48 1.63 6.98
C GLU A 190 -0.02 0.78 5.80
N ASP A 191 0.25 -0.53 5.83
CA ASP A 191 -0.16 -1.45 4.77
C ASP A 191 -1.67 -1.62 4.72
N GLU A 192 -2.32 -1.77 5.88
CA GLU A 192 -3.78 -1.84 6.00
C GLU A 192 -4.43 -0.57 5.45
N LEU A 193 -3.95 0.61 5.87
CA LEU A 193 -4.49 1.87 5.38
C LEU A 193 -4.25 2.09 3.88
N CYS A 194 -3.10 1.66 3.36
CA CYS A 194 -2.81 1.72 1.93
C CYS A 194 -3.79 0.85 1.12
N ILE A 195 -4.10 -0.35 1.62
CA ILE A 195 -5.07 -1.26 0.99
C ILE A 195 -6.48 -0.67 1.05
N ASP A 196 -6.88 -0.10 2.18
CA ASP A 196 -8.20 0.49 2.35
C ASP A 196 -8.40 1.69 1.40
N ILE A 197 -7.36 2.50 1.20
CA ILE A 197 -7.41 3.71 0.37
C ILE A 197 -7.21 3.43 -1.13
N LEU A 198 -6.27 2.54 -1.49
CA LEU A 198 -5.84 2.33 -2.89
C LEU A 198 -6.18 0.93 -3.44
N GLY A 199 -6.77 0.05 -2.63
CA GLY A 199 -7.15 -1.32 -3.01
C GLY A 199 -8.32 -1.35 -4.01
N LEU A 200 -8.01 -1.22 -5.30
CA LEU A 200 -8.99 -1.37 -6.39
C LEU A 200 -9.59 -2.78 -6.51
N THR A 201 -8.88 -3.78 -6.00
CA THR A 201 -9.18 -5.20 -6.26
C THR A 201 -9.65 -5.94 -5.03
N SER A 202 -9.76 -5.26 -3.89
CA SER A 202 -10.37 -5.84 -2.69
C SER A 202 -11.78 -6.22 -3.07
N SER A 203 -12.12 -7.50 -3.00
CA SER A 203 -13.43 -8.06 -3.34
C SER A 203 -14.54 -7.62 -2.38
N GLN A 204 -14.31 -6.56 -1.62
CA GLN A 204 -15.20 -6.04 -0.60
C GLN A 204 -16.05 -4.92 -1.22
N GLY A 205 -17.32 -4.86 -0.82
CA GLY A 205 -18.34 -3.98 -1.41
C GLY A 205 -18.11 -2.49 -1.14
N LEU A 206 -19.20 -1.71 -1.14
CA LEU A 206 -19.22 -0.32 -0.64
C LEU A 206 -19.32 -0.24 0.89
N ASP A 207 -19.32 -1.38 1.57
CA ASP A 207 -19.49 -1.45 3.03
C ASP A 207 -18.22 -1.03 3.80
N ASP A 208 -17.10 -0.82 3.09
CA ASP A 208 -15.84 -0.33 3.65
C ASP A 208 -15.65 1.16 3.32
N ALA A 209 -14.79 1.85 4.07
CA ALA A 209 -14.40 3.22 3.76
C ALA A 209 -13.73 3.31 2.37
N TYR A 210 -14.06 4.36 1.60
CA TYR A 210 -13.46 4.63 0.30
C TYR A 210 -13.31 6.13 0.07
N LEU A 211 -12.38 6.49 -0.82
CA LEU A 211 -12.23 7.85 -1.32
C LEU A 211 -13.00 8.04 -2.61
N ILE A 212 -13.69 9.17 -2.72
CA ILE A 212 -14.34 9.63 -3.92
C ILE A 212 -13.55 10.80 -4.48
N VAL A 213 -13.32 10.78 -5.79
CA VAL A 213 -12.70 11.88 -6.51
C VAL A 213 -13.69 12.41 -7.54
N TRP A 214 -14.13 13.65 -7.35
CA TRP A 214 -15.17 14.31 -8.14
C TRP A 214 -14.62 15.17 -9.28
N GLY A 215 -13.35 15.55 -9.21
CA GLY A 215 -12.74 16.54 -10.09
C GLY A 215 -11.24 16.33 -10.27
N GLU A 216 -10.50 17.44 -10.30
CA GLU A 216 -9.06 17.43 -10.58
C GLU A 216 -8.28 16.69 -9.49
N ALA A 217 -7.38 15.81 -9.92
CA ALA A 217 -6.64 14.92 -9.03
C ALA A 217 -5.79 15.66 -7.99
N HIS A 218 -5.25 16.83 -8.35
CA HIS A 218 -4.40 17.64 -7.47
C HIS A 218 -5.19 18.68 -6.67
N ASP A 219 -6.51 18.81 -6.83
CA ASP A 219 -7.32 19.73 -6.02
C ASP A 219 -7.86 19.00 -4.77
N ALA A 220 -7.41 19.41 -3.59
CA ALA A 220 -7.86 18.86 -2.31
C ALA A 220 -9.39 18.87 -2.14
N ARG A 221 -10.09 19.85 -2.73
CA ARG A 221 -11.55 19.99 -2.61
C ARG A 221 -12.33 19.00 -3.46
N SER A 222 -11.64 18.35 -4.40
CA SER A 222 -12.21 17.32 -5.27
C SER A 222 -12.22 15.93 -4.63
N TRP A 223 -11.72 15.79 -3.40
CA TRP A 223 -11.62 14.53 -2.67
C TRP A 223 -12.58 14.50 -1.48
N GLU A 224 -13.29 13.39 -1.34
CA GLU A 224 -14.24 13.13 -0.24
C GLU A 224 -14.01 11.72 0.31
N GLY A 225 -14.09 11.55 1.62
CA GLY A 225 -14.11 10.24 2.28
C GLY A 225 -15.53 9.89 2.66
N ASN A 226 -15.94 8.64 2.43
CA ASN A 226 -17.20 8.15 2.94
C ASN A 226 -17.05 7.66 4.39
N ASP A 227 -17.87 8.18 5.30
CA ASP A 227 -18.02 7.66 6.66
C ASP A 227 -19.03 6.51 6.62
N THR A 228 -18.57 5.28 6.86
CA THR A 228 -19.47 4.12 7.08
C THR A 228 -20.15 4.19 8.45
#